data_AF-A0A924QPD9-F1
#
_entry.id   AF-A0A924QPD9-F1
#
_cell.length_a   1.000
_cell.length_b   1.000
_cell.length_c   1.000
_cell.angle_alpha   90.00
_cell.angle_beta   90.00
_cell.angle_gamma   90.00
#
_symmetry.space_group_name_H-M   'P 1'
#
loop_
_entity.id
_entity.type
_entity.pdbx_description
1 polymer ?
#
loop_
_entity_poly.entity_id
_entity_poly.type
_entity_poly.pdbx_seq_one_letter_code
_entity_poly.pdbx_strand_id
1 'polypeptide(L)'
;MNTTLSSIPSEKIQHHFAHLKNKMLGKYHFIYRINDGYSIKEFGGINNKNQLLFQRIDNKVQHLNLMLVDSIFPLILSDVVVEALLNEGLSFSKYINSKKHFIVNDMAFDSVYFKYKFKQFIHYLLFSNICSNEVCEGIIDYDRKFYLKNYLNELQYYSIYEQKELQNLLFEKVTLNVDKSASAISANEISICLEILVK
;
A
#
# COMPACT_ATOMS: atom_id res chain seq x y z
N MET A 1 29.10 -12.66 -55.33
CA MET A 1 29.60 -12.29 -53.99
C MET A 1 28.43 -12.33 -53.04
N ASN A 2 28.37 -13.34 -52.17
CA ASN A 2 27.32 -13.52 -51.17
C ASN A 2 27.68 -12.73 -49.92
N THR A 3 26.92 -11.70 -49.59
CA THR A 3 26.97 -11.05 -48.27
C THR A 3 26.02 -11.78 -47.34
N THR A 4 26.58 -12.71 -46.56
CA THR A 4 25.95 -13.33 -45.40
C THR A 4 25.57 -12.24 -44.39
N LEU A 5 24.26 -12.05 -44.19
CA LEU A 5 23.72 -11.38 -43.01
C LEU A 5 24.10 -12.24 -41.79
N SER A 6 25.05 -11.77 -40.99
CA SER A 6 25.31 -12.33 -39.67
C SER A 6 24.10 -12.09 -38.78
N SER A 7 23.38 -13.15 -38.42
CA SER A 7 22.34 -13.11 -37.41
C SER A 7 22.95 -12.70 -36.08
N ILE A 8 22.53 -11.53 -35.58
CA ILE A 8 22.79 -11.09 -34.20
C ILE A 8 22.18 -12.17 -33.28
N PRO A 9 22.93 -12.69 -32.29
CA PRO A 9 22.38 -13.67 -31.36
C PRO A 9 21.24 -13.00 -30.58
N SER A 10 20.05 -13.59 -30.63
CA SER A 10 18.97 -13.23 -29.71
C SER A 10 19.38 -13.69 -28.31
N GLU A 11 19.95 -12.77 -27.52
CA GLU A 11 19.98 -12.96 -26.07
C GLU A 11 18.55 -13.25 -25.63
N LYS A 12 18.33 -14.44 -25.06
CA LYS A 12 17.07 -14.78 -24.43
C LYS A 12 16.86 -13.80 -23.29
N ILE A 13 16.10 -12.74 -23.55
CA ILE A 13 15.56 -11.87 -22.50
C ILE A 13 14.63 -12.76 -21.67
N GLN A 14 15.15 -13.35 -20.59
CA GLN A 14 14.31 -14.01 -19.60
C GLN A 14 13.47 -12.92 -18.94
N HIS A 15 12.23 -12.79 -19.37
CA HIS A 15 11.27 -11.93 -18.68
C HIS A 15 11.03 -12.51 -17.28
N HIS A 16 11.56 -11.82 -16.26
CA HIS A 16 11.34 -12.19 -14.87
C HIS A 16 9.97 -11.69 -14.43
N PHE A 17 9.00 -12.60 -14.29
CA PHE A 17 7.70 -12.27 -13.74
C PHE A 17 7.70 -12.51 -12.23
N ALA A 18 7.36 -11.48 -11.44
CA ALA A 18 7.24 -11.60 -10.00
C ALA A 18 5.87 -12.15 -9.59
N HIS A 19 5.88 -13.22 -8.80
CA HIS A 19 4.65 -13.77 -8.22
C HIS A 19 4.10 -12.83 -7.14
N LEU A 20 2.82 -12.47 -7.22
CA LEU A 20 2.22 -11.56 -6.24
C LEU A 20 1.58 -12.27 -5.04
N LYS A 21 1.20 -13.56 -5.11
CA LYS A 21 0.53 -14.20 -3.97
C LYS A 21 1.45 -14.24 -2.75
N ASN A 22 0.93 -13.84 -1.59
CA ASN A 22 1.65 -13.70 -0.32
C ASN A 22 2.85 -12.73 -0.39
N LYS A 23 2.87 -11.81 -1.37
CA LYS A 23 3.94 -10.83 -1.51
C LYS A 23 3.66 -9.62 -0.62
N MET A 24 4.65 -9.23 0.19
CA MET A 24 4.68 -7.94 0.86
C MET A 24 5.05 -6.87 -0.16
N LEU A 25 4.17 -5.89 -0.32
CA LEU A 25 4.35 -4.74 -1.20
C LEU A 25 4.99 -3.55 -0.47
N GLY A 26 4.75 -3.43 0.84
CA GLY A 26 5.22 -2.29 1.61
C GLY A 26 5.09 -2.48 3.11
N LYS A 27 5.94 -1.74 3.85
CA LYS A 27 5.95 -1.68 5.31
C LYS A 27 6.17 -0.24 5.76
N TYR A 28 5.35 0.24 6.68
CA TYR A 28 5.38 1.62 7.19
C TYR A 28 5.16 1.63 8.69
N HIS A 29 5.86 2.52 9.40
CA HIS A 29 5.65 2.77 10.82
C HIS A 29 4.98 4.12 11.02
N PHE A 30 3.75 4.11 11.54
CA PHE A 30 2.97 5.30 11.82
C PHE A 30 3.03 5.61 13.31
N ILE A 31 3.38 6.84 13.66
CA ILE A 31 3.45 7.33 15.03
C ILE A 31 2.19 8.14 15.33
N TYR A 32 1.52 7.75 16.40
CA TYR A 32 0.33 8.40 16.93
C TYR A 32 0.61 8.87 18.36
N ARG A 33 0.02 10.00 18.74
CA ARG A 33 -0.13 10.41 20.12
C ARG A 33 -1.41 9.80 20.68
N ILE A 34 -1.38 9.32 21.92
CA ILE A 34 -2.58 8.93 22.66
C ILE A 34 -3.31 10.21 23.05
N ASN A 35 -4.59 10.33 22.68
CA ASN A 35 -5.37 11.53 22.99
C ASN A 35 -5.57 11.72 24.49
N ASP A 36 -5.66 12.99 24.90
CA ASP A 36 -5.85 13.36 26.30
C ASP A 36 -7.17 12.75 26.82
N GLY A 37 -7.12 12.18 28.03
CA GLY A 37 -8.25 11.45 28.61
C GLY A 37 -8.23 9.94 28.36
N TYR A 38 -7.27 9.42 27.57
CA TYR A 38 -7.06 7.98 27.39
C TYR A 38 -5.73 7.52 27.98
N SER A 39 -5.71 6.28 28.47
CA SER A 39 -4.49 5.57 28.90
C SER A 39 -4.50 4.19 28.27
N ILE A 40 -3.61 3.96 27.30
CA ILE A 40 -3.55 2.72 26.53
C ILE A 40 -2.25 2.00 26.88
N LYS A 41 -2.36 0.81 27.48
CA LYS A 41 -1.20 0.00 27.90
C LYS A 41 -0.90 -1.16 26.96
N GLU A 42 -1.89 -1.57 26.17
CA GLU A 42 -1.82 -2.68 25.23
C GLU A 42 -2.72 -2.41 24.02
N PHE A 43 -2.41 -3.06 22.88
CA PHE A 43 -3.17 -2.85 21.64
C PHE A 43 -4.65 -3.20 21.76
N GLY A 44 -5.02 -4.13 22.65
CA GLY A 44 -6.42 -4.49 22.92
C GLY A 44 -7.24 -3.35 23.54
N GLY A 45 -6.59 -2.35 24.14
CA GLY A 45 -7.25 -1.15 24.66
C GLY A 45 -7.64 -0.12 23.60
N ILE A 46 -7.25 -0.33 22.34
CA ILE A 46 -7.60 0.52 21.21
C ILE A 46 -8.88 -0.02 20.57
N ASN A 47 -9.99 0.67 20.79
CA ASN A 47 -11.32 0.30 20.32
C ASN A 47 -12.01 1.43 19.53
N ASN A 48 -11.40 2.61 19.45
CA ASN A 48 -11.93 3.75 18.72
C ASN A 48 -10.80 4.60 18.12
N LYS A 49 -11.01 5.09 16.90
CA LYS A 49 -10.08 6.00 16.21
C LYS A 49 -9.73 7.24 17.02
N ASN A 50 -10.71 7.82 17.71
CA ASN A 50 -10.54 9.06 18.46
C ASN A 50 -9.59 8.92 19.66
N GLN A 51 -9.11 7.71 19.97
CA GLN A 51 -8.07 7.50 20.98
C GLN A 51 -6.68 7.88 20.47
N LEU A 52 -6.49 7.94 19.15
CA LEU A 52 -5.19 8.11 18.50
C LEU A 52 -5.20 9.35 17.60
N LEU A 53 -4.19 10.20 17.77
CA LEU A 53 -3.94 11.36 16.92
C LEU A 53 -2.67 11.14 16.12
N PHE A 54 -2.80 11.00 14.81
CA PHE A 54 -1.65 10.83 13.91
C PHE A 54 -0.67 12.00 14.05
N GLN A 55 0.61 11.69 14.22
CA GLN A 55 1.69 12.68 14.33
C GLN A 55 2.57 12.68 13.08
N ARG A 56 3.08 11.50 12.71
CA ARG A 56 4.09 11.36 11.66
C ARG A 56 4.22 9.91 11.23
N ILE A 57 4.85 9.71 10.08
CA ILE A 57 5.46 8.41 9.75
C ILE A 57 6.88 8.47 10.29
N ASP A 58 7.32 7.38 10.91
CA ASP A 58 8.61 7.30 11.59
C ASP A 58 9.77 7.62 10.63
N ASN A 59 9.73 6.99 9.44
CA ASN A 59 10.66 7.32 8.37
C ASN A 59 10.18 8.55 7.56
N LYS A 60 10.92 9.65 7.68
CA LYS A 60 10.66 10.91 6.95
C LYS A 60 10.72 10.75 5.43
N VAL A 61 11.59 9.90 4.91
CA VAL A 61 11.70 9.65 3.46
C VAL A 61 10.45 8.91 2.96
N GLN A 62 9.99 7.89 3.69
CA GLN A 62 8.72 7.23 3.38
C GLN A 62 7.53 8.19 3.45
N HIS A 63 7.53 9.14 4.41
CA HIS A 63 6.52 10.20 4.47
C HIS A 63 6.50 11.04 3.19
N LEU A 64 7.67 11.51 2.75
CA LEU A 64 7.81 12.28 1.49
C LEU A 64 7.39 11.46 0.27
N ASN A 65 7.78 10.19 0.21
CA ASN A 65 7.41 9.30 -0.89
C ASN A 65 5.89 9.13 -1.00
N LEU A 66 5.18 9.01 0.12
CA LEU A 66 3.72 8.95 0.11
C LEU A 66 3.07 10.25 -0.38
N MET A 67 3.73 11.40 -0.18
CA MET A 67 3.22 12.69 -0.68
C MET A 67 3.22 12.79 -2.21
N LEU A 68 3.91 11.89 -2.94
CA LEU A 68 3.83 11.79 -4.40
C LEU A 68 2.47 11.30 -4.90
N VAL A 69 1.73 10.56 -4.06
CA VAL A 69 0.34 10.16 -4.36
C VAL A 69 -0.58 11.38 -4.18
N ASP A 70 -0.43 12.04 -3.05
CA ASP A 70 -1.08 13.30 -2.71
C ASP A 70 -0.41 13.88 -1.46
N SER A 71 -0.34 15.21 -1.35
CA SER A 71 0.12 15.91 -0.15
C SER A 71 -0.55 15.44 1.15
N ILE A 72 -1.84 15.08 1.10
CA ILE A 72 -2.59 14.59 2.27
C ILE A 72 -2.63 13.06 2.38
N PHE A 73 -2.00 12.33 1.45
CA PHE A 73 -2.04 10.87 1.43
C PHE A 73 -1.48 10.20 2.69
N PRO A 74 -0.40 10.70 3.33
CA PRO A 74 0.04 10.16 4.62
C PRO A 74 -1.07 10.17 5.68
N LEU A 75 -1.91 11.21 5.71
CA LEU A 75 -3.03 11.33 6.64
C LEU A 75 -4.13 10.32 6.31
N ILE A 76 -4.49 10.19 5.03
CA ILE A 76 -5.47 9.19 4.55
C ILE A 76 -5.00 7.78 4.94
N LEU A 77 -3.74 7.45 4.66
CA LEU A 77 -3.19 6.14 4.98
C LEU A 77 -3.10 5.92 6.50
N SER A 78 -2.88 6.97 7.30
CA SER A 78 -2.92 6.87 8.75
C SER A 78 -4.31 6.51 9.30
N ASP A 79 -5.40 6.97 8.68
CA ASP A 79 -6.77 6.57 9.07
C ASP A 79 -7.03 5.10 8.71
N VAL A 80 -6.53 4.68 7.56
CA VAL A 80 -6.57 3.27 7.10
C VAL A 80 -5.84 2.35 8.08
N VAL A 81 -4.69 2.76 8.61
CA VAL A 81 -3.92 2.00 9.61
C VAL A 81 -4.73 1.75 10.88
N VAL A 82 -5.45 2.77 11.36
CA VAL A 82 -6.28 2.61 12.56
C VAL A 82 -7.48 1.71 12.28
N GLU A 83 -8.10 1.80 11.10
CA GLU A 83 -9.14 0.82 10.70
C GLU A 83 -8.57 -0.60 10.59
N ALA A 84 -7.34 -0.76 10.11
CA ALA A 84 -6.70 -2.07 10.00
C ALA A 84 -6.35 -2.65 11.37
N LEU A 85 -6.06 -1.79 12.35
CA LEU A 85 -5.88 -2.21 13.74
C LEU A 85 -7.19 -2.69 14.36
N LEU A 86 -8.31 -2.02 14.06
CA LEU A 86 -9.63 -2.31 14.62
C LEU A 86 -10.34 -3.48 13.92
N ASN A 87 -9.99 -3.78 12.67
CA ASN A 87 -10.65 -4.80 11.85
C ASN A 87 -9.64 -5.75 11.20
N GLU A 88 -9.79 -7.05 11.46
CA GLU A 88 -8.96 -8.05 10.80
C GLU A 88 -9.27 -8.15 9.29
N GLY A 89 -8.22 -8.31 8.49
CA GLY A 89 -8.36 -8.56 7.05
C GLY A 89 -8.96 -7.39 6.28
N LEU A 90 -8.62 -6.15 6.67
CA LEU A 90 -8.99 -4.94 5.95
C LEU A 90 -8.34 -4.90 4.57
N SER A 91 -9.08 -4.42 3.57
CA SER A 91 -8.58 -4.04 2.25
C SER A 91 -8.98 -2.61 1.94
N PHE A 92 -8.36 -1.98 0.93
CA PHE A 92 -8.75 -0.63 0.51
C PHE A 92 -10.23 -0.55 0.11
N SER A 93 -10.74 -1.58 -0.56
CA SER A 93 -12.17 -1.71 -0.90
C SER A 93 -13.06 -1.77 0.36
N LYS A 94 -12.71 -2.59 1.35
CA LYS A 94 -13.45 -2.67 2.63
C LYS A 94 -13.41 -1.34 3.39
N TYR A 95 -12.26 -0.68 3.42
CA TYR A 95 -12.10 0.61 4.10
C TYR A 95 -13.06 1.67 3.54
N ILE A 96 -13.11 1.84 2.21
CA ILE A 96 -14.02 2.83 1.58
C ILE A 96 -15.49 2.51 1.88
N ASN A 97 -15.85 1.23 1.88
CA ASN A 97 -17.23 0.79 2.11
C ASN A 97 -17.67 0.85 3.59
N SER A 98 -16.75 1.06 4.54
CA SER A 98 -17.02 1.02 5.99
C SER A 98 -17.86 2.19 6.54
N LYS A 99 -18.15 3.22 5.74
CA LYS A 99 -18.81 4.50 6.14
C LYS A 99 -18.13 5.27 7.29
N LYS A 100 -17.00 4.80 7.82
CA LYS A 100 -16.23 5.40 8.92
C LYS A 100 -14.88 5.96 8.45
N HIS A 101 -14.73 6.22 7.16
CA HIS A 101 -13.49 6.73 6.60
C HIS A 101 -13.29 8.22 6.90
N PHE A 102 -12.02 8.65 6.87
CA PHE A 102 -11.62 10.06 6.86
C PHE A 102 -12.49 10.87 5.89
N ILE A 103 -13.04 12.01 6.32
CA ILE A 103 -13.84 12.90 5.47
C ILE A 103 -12.96 14.07 5.04
N VAL A 104 -12.81 14.26 3.72
CA VAL A 104 -12.07 15.40 3.15
C VAL A 104 -13.06 16.51 2.80
N ASN A 105 -14.15 16.19 2.10
CA ASN A 105 -15.15 17.17 1.66
C ASN A 105 -16.60 16.66 1.85
N ASP A 106 -17.01 15.65 1.07
CA ASP A 106 -18.37 15.07 1.04
C ASP A 106 -18.25 13.56 0.75
N MET A 107 -18.98 12.73 1.51
CA MET A 107 -18.87 11.26 1.48
C MET A 107 -18.97 10.66 0.07
N ALA A 108 -19.81 11.21 -0.82
CA ALA A 108 -19.96 10.68 -2.17
C ALA A 108 -18.70 10.92 -3.03
N PHE A 109 -18.14 12.12 -2.95
CA PHE A 109 -16.92 12.50 -3.67
C PHE A 109 -15.67 11.85 -3.05
N ASP A 110 -15.66 11.69 -1.73
CA ASP A 110 -14.55 11.10 -0.99
C ASP A 110 -14.33 9.63 -1.38
N SER A 111 -15.41 8.86 -1.61
CA SER A 111 -15.29 7.46 -2.04
C SER A 111 -14.59 7.31 -3.40
N VAL A 112 -14.93 8.16 -4.36
CA VAL A 112 -14.33 8.18 -5.70
C VAL A 112 -12.88 8.65 -5.62
N TYR A 113 -12.64 9.71 -4.85
CA TYR A 113 -11.31 10.26 -4.60
C TYR A 113 -10.38 9.22 -3.97
N PHE A 114 -10.79 8.58 -2.87
CA PHE A 114 -9.99 7.54 -2.21
C PHE A 114 -9.76 6.34 -3.10
N LYS A 115 -10.77 5.90 -3.86
CA LYS A 115 -10.61 4.79 -4.80
C LYS A 115 -9.53 5.12 -5.84
N TYR A 116 -9.51 6.34 -6.35
CA TYR A 116 -8.48 6.81 -7.26
C TYR A 116 -7.09 6.84 -6.60
N LYS A 117 -6.98 7.44 -5.41
CA LYS A 117 -5.70 7.55 -4.68
C LYS A 117 -5.12 6.21 -4.27
N PHE A 118 -5.93 5.26 -3.79
CA PHE A 118 -5.44 3.92 -3.47
C PHE A 118 -4.96 3.16 -4.71
N LYS A 119 -5.61 3.34 -5.87
CA LYS A 119 -5.12 2.74 -7.12
C LYS A 119 -3.80 3.34 -7.59
N GLN A 120 -3.64 4.67 -7.47
CA GLN A 120 -2.34 5.30 -7.71
C GLN A 120 -1.27 4.80 -6.73
N PHE A 121 -1.62 4.65 -5.46
CA PHE A 121 -0.69 4.10 -4.48
C PHE A 121 -0.30 2.65 -4.83
N ILE A 122 -1.24 1.80 -5.21
CA ILE A 122 -0.96 0.44 -5.70
C ILE A 122 -0.04 0.47 -6.92
N HIS A 123 -0.25 1.41 -7.85
CA HIS A 123 0.64 1.58 -8.99
C HIS A 123 2.09 1.83 -8.54
N TYR A 124 2.30 2.78 -7.63
CA TYR A 124 3.64 3.06 -7.10
C TYR A 124 4.20 1.90 -6.27
N LEU A 125 3.39 1.17 -5.51
CA LEU A 125 3.81 -0.04 -4.78
C LEU A 125 4.39 -1.10 -5.73
N LEU A 126 3.80 -1.23 -6.92
CA LEU A 126 4.21 -2.22 -7.90
C LEU A 126 5.38 -1.75 -8.76
N PHE A 127 5.28 -0.53 -9.28
CA PHE A 127 6.16 -0.05 -10.36
C PHE A 127 7.16 1.02 -9.91
N SER A 128 7.24 1.36 -8.63
CA SER A 128 8.28 2.26 -8.11
C SER A 128 8.87 1.76 -6.79
N ASN A 129 9.63 2.62 -6.11
CA ASN A 129 10.25 2.40 -4.81
C ASN A 129 9.58 3.21 -3.69
N ILE A 130 8.27 3.50 -3.78
CA ILE A 130 7.55 4.37 -2.84
C ILE A 130 7.62 3.93 -1.36
N CYS A 131 7.81 2.64 -1.09
CA CYS A 131 8.01 2.11 0.26
C CYS A 131 9.46 2.08 0.73
N SER A 132 10.42 2.42 -0.12
CA SER A 132 11.83 2.35 0.24
C SER A 132 12.21 3.44 1.25
N ASN A 133 13.38 3.26 1.85
CA ASN A 133 13.99 4.29 2.70
C ASN A 133 14.76 5.34 1.88
N GLU A 134 14.68 5.27 0.54
CA GLU A 134 15.28 6.20 -0.41
C GLU A 134 14.21 7.09 -1.02
N VAL A 135 14.61 8.29 -1.45
CA VAL A 135 13.67 9.23 -2.07
C VAL A 135 13.16 8.62 -3.37
N CYS A 136 11.84 8.53 -3.49
CA CYS A 136 11.16 8.14 -4.71
C CYS A 136 11.08 9.36 -5.62
N GLU A 137 11.70 9.30 -6.79
CA GLU A 137 11.65 10.38 -7.78
C GLU A 137 10.39 10.32 -8.66
N GLY A 138 9.45 9.41 -8.34
CA GLY A 138 8.27 9.14 -9.16
C GLY A 138 8.57 8.35 -10.45
N ILE A 139 9.80 7.85 -10.61
CA ILE A 139 10.20 7.03 -11.74
C ILE A 139 9.45 5.70 -11.71
N ILE A 140 8.86 5.35 -12.85
CA ILE A 140 8.13 4.10 -13.07
C ILE A 140 9.03 3.10 -13.79
N ASP A 141 9.14 1.91 -13.22
CA ASP A 141 9.83 0.76 -13.77
C ASP A 141 8.88 0.00 -14.70
N TYR A 142 8.94 0.34 -16.00
CA TYR A 142 8.08 -0.23 -17.04
C TYR A 142 8.37 -1.71 -17.35
N ASP A 143 9.54 -2.20 -16.95
CA ASP A 143 9.97 -3.57 -17.23
C ASP A 143 9.47 -4.58 -16.20
N ARG A 144 8.93 -4.12 -15.05
CA ARG A 144 8.31 -5.00 -14.06
C ARG A 144 7.10 -5.72 -14.64
N LYS A 145 7.10 -7.03 -14.44
CA LYS A 145 5.99 -7.91 -14.80
C LYS A 145 5.61 -8.76 -13.60
N PHE A 146 4.33 -9.02 -13.46
CA PHE A 146 3.72 -9.71 -12.34
C PHE A 146 2.85 -10.86 -12.82
N TYR A 147 2.55 -11.80 -11.92
CA TYR A 147 1.53 -12.80 -12.18
C TYR A 147 0.77 -13.23 -10.92
N LEU A 148 -0.49 -13.63 -11.12
CA LEU A 148 -1.38 -14.22 -10.13
C LEU A 148 -2.15 -15.38 -10.74
N LYS A 149 -2.68 -16.26 -9.90
CA LYS A 149 -3.67 -17.24 -10.35
C LYS A 149 -5.07 -16.64 -10.35
N ASN A 150 -5.81 -16.86 -11.43
CA ASN A 150 -7.23 -16.49 -11.54
C ASN A 150 -8.12 -17.48 -10.76
N TYR A 151 -9.44 -17.28 -10.82
CA TYR A 151 -10.42 -18.14 -10.13
C TYR A 151 -10.49 -19.58 -10.70
N LEU A 152 -9.97 -19.80 -11.92
CA LEU A 152 -9.81 -21.10 -12.56
C LEU A 152 -8.44 -21.74 -12.26
N ASN A 153 -7.64 -21.14 -11.36
CA ASN A 153 -6.29 -21.60 -11.01
C ASN A 153 -5.25 -21.49 -12.15
N GLU A 154 -5.56 -20.72 -13.20
CA GLU A 154 -4.67 -20.43 -14.34
C GLU A 154 -3.79 -19.21 -14.06
N LEU A 155 -2.58 -19.18 -14.64
CA LEU A 155 -1.67 -18.04 -14.50
C LEU A 155 -2.14 -16.88 -15.38
N GLN A 156 -2.41 -15.75 -14.76
CA GLN A 156 -2.65 -14.46 -15.42
C GLN A 156 -1.45 -13.54 -15.18
N TYR A 157 -0.96 -12.94 -16.26
CA TYR A 157 0.23 -12.09 -16.26
C TYR A 157 -0.16 -10.64 -16.43
N TYR A 158 0.61 -9.75 -15.81
CA TYR A 158 0.37 -8.32 -15.83
C TYR A 158 1.69 -7.57 -16.02
N SER A 159 1.67 -6.58 -16.89
CA SER A 159 2.71 -5.59 -17.06
C SER A 159 2.14 -4.19 -16.79
N ILE A 160 2.91 -3.16 -17.12
CA ILE A 160 2.42 -1.78 -17.12
C ILE A 160 1.21 -1.56 -18.04
N TYR A 161 1.05 -2.38 -19.09
CA TYR A 161 -0.07 -2.26 -20.04
C TYR A 161 -1.39 -2.76 -19.44
N GLU A 162 -1.34 -3.76 -18.56
CA GLU A 162 -2.51 -4.31 -17.84
C GLU A 162 -2.71 -3.64 -16.47
N GLN A 163 -2.03 -2.51 -16.20
CA GLN A 163 -2.00 -1.88 -14.88
C GLN A 163 -3.39 -1.58 -14.30
N LYS A 164 -4.37 -1.21 -15.14
CA LYS A 164 -5.72 -0.86 -14.67
C LYS A 164 -6.43 -2.08 -14.10
N GLU A 165 -6.30 -3.23 -14.76
CA GLU A 165 -6.87 -4.50 -14.31
C GLU A 165 -6.18 -4.97 -13.03
N LEU A 166 -4.84 -4.90 -13.00
CA LEU A 166 -4.06 -5.28 -11.82
C LEU A 166 -4.38 -4.38 -10.62
N GLN A 167 -4.49 -3.06 -10.81
CA GLN A 167 -4.86 -2.13 -9.74
C GLN A 167 -6.27 -2.41 -9.21
N ASN A 168 -7.24 -2.72 -10.08
CA ASN A 168 -8.59 -3.10 -9.65
C ASN A 168 -8.58 -4.38 -8.82
N LEU A 169 -7.85 -5.40 -9.28
CA LEU A 169 -7.72 -6.67 -8.59
C LEU A 169 -7.09 -6.49 -7.20
N LEU A 170 -5.99 -5.75 -7.12
CA LEU A 170 -5.27 -5.51 -5.87
C LEU A 170 -5.99 -4.55 -4.93
N PHE A 171 -6.81 -3.63 -5.44
CA PHE A 171 -7.67 -2.79 -4.62
C PHE A 171 -8.61 -3.63 -3.72
N GLU A 172 -9.00 -4.82 -4.18
CA GLU A 172 -9.82 -5.75 -3.43
C GLU A 172 -8.99 -6.78 -2.65
N LYS A 173 -7.91 -7.30 -3.25
CA LYS A 173 -7.10 -8.41 -2.70
C LYS A 173 -5.98 -8.03 -1.75
N VAL A 174 -5.53 -6.77 -1.79
CA VAL A 174 -4.53 -6.31 -0.83
C VAL A 174 -5.13 -6.35 0.57
N THR A 175 -4.40 -6.99 1.47
CA THR A 175 -4.69 -7.00 2.89
C THR A 175 -3.75 -6.04 3.62
N LEU A 176 -4.33 -5.24 4.49
CA LEU A 176 -3.69 -4.26 5.33
C LEU A 176 -3.63 -4.86 6.74
N ASN A 177 -2.44 -5.27 7.17
CA ASN A 177 -2.24 -5.94 8.45
C ASN A 177 -1.44 -5.04 9.39
N VAL A 178 -1.79 -5.06 10.66
CA VAL A 178 -0.95 -4.47 11.72
C VAL A 178 -0.06 -5.55 12.33
N ASP A 179 1.24 -5.40 12.15
CA ASP A 179 2.24 -6.24 12.81
C ASP A 179 2.44 -5.75 14.25
N LYS A 180 1.72 -6.36 15.20
CA LYS A 180 1.80 -6.02 16.62
C LYS A 180 3.19 -6.29 17.23
N SER A 181 3.99 -7.18 16.62
CA SER A 181 5.34 -7.48 17.11
C SER A 181 6.37 -6.41 16.73
N ALA A 182 6.17 -5.76 15.58
CA ALA A 182 6.94 -4.59 15.15
C ALA A 182 6.29 -3.25 15.56
N SER A 183 5.16 -3.29 16.25
CA SER A 183 4.48 -2.11 16.81
C SER A 183 4.87 -1.94 18.28
N ALA A 184 4.78 -0.71 18.80
CA ALA A 184 5.17 -0.40 20.17
C ALA A 184 4.21 0.61 20.80
N ILE A 185 4.03 0.50 22.13
CA ILE A 185 3.29 1.46 22.94
C ILE A 185 4.27 2.05 23.95
N SER A 186 4.27 3.38 24.05
CA SER A 186 4.98 4.15 25.06
C SER A 186 3.96 4.95 25.89
N ALA A 187 4.44 5.74 26.86
CA ALA A 187 3.56 6.48 27.76
C ALA A 187 2.52 7.36 27.04
N ASN A 188 2.95 8.08 26.00
CA ASN A 188 2.10 9.05 25.29
C ASN A 188 2.03 8.82 23.76
N GLU A 189 2.85 7.91 23.22
CA GLU A 189 2.89 7.61 21.79
C GLU A 189 2.70 6.12 21.52
N ILE A 190 2.08 5.81 20.38
CA ILE A 190 1.96 4.46 19.83
C ILE A 190 2.58 4.46 18.43
N SER A 191 3.49 3.52 18.19
CA SER A 191 4.03 3.19 16.88
C SER A 191 3.27 1.99 16.33
N ILE A 192 2.57 2.16 15.22
CA ILE A 192 1.82 1.10 14.54
C ILE A 192 2.51 0.75 13.24
N CYS A 193 2.90 -0.51 13.13
CA CYS A 193 3.52 -1.06 11.94
C CYS A 193 2.47 -1.62 10.98
N LEU A 194 2.28 -0.97 9.84
CA LEU A 194 1.42 -1.43 8.75
C LEU A 194 2.22 -2.27 7.76
N GLU A 195 1.70 -3.45 7.44
CA GLU A 195 2.16 -4.30 6.35
C GLU A 195 1.10 -4.41 5.26
N ILE A 196 1.52 -4.20 4.02
CA ILE A 196 0.66 -4.23 2.84
C ILE A 196 1.00 -5.51 2.07
N LEU A 197 0.05 -6.45 2.02
CA LEU A 197 0.27 -7.80 1.52
C LEU A 197 -0.76 -8.14 0.44
N VAL A 198 -0.37 -8.88 -0.59
CA VAL A 198 -1.32 -9.48 -1.53
C VAL A 198 -1.65 -10.89 -1.05
N LYS A 199 -2.93 -11.19 -0.79
CA LYS A 199 -3.40 -12.54 -0.43
C LYS A 199 -3.86 -13.35 -1.65
#